data_AF-A0A2V8GAC3-F1
#
_entry.id   AF-A0A2V8GAC3-F1
#
_cell.length_a   1.000
_cell.length_b   1.000
_cell.length_c   1.000
_cell.angle_alpha   90.00
_cell.angle_beta   90.00
_cell.angle_gamma   90.00
#
_symmetry.space_group_name_H-M   'P 1'
#
loop_
_entity.id
_entity.type
_entity.pdbx_description
1 polymer ?
#
loop_
_entity_poly.entity_id
_entity_poly.type
_entity_poly.pdbx_seq_one_letter_code
_entity_poly.pdbx_strand_id
1 'polypeptide(L)' 'ADARLKLKTAESARIAPAKIAGPRAALADGDQALQEARAAFGRGEYTAATDAMTAASPRLRAAARDLEAMVTSAQHRRR' A
#
# COMPACT_ATOMS: atom_id res chain seq x y z
N ALA A 1 6.27 1.95 -5.90
CA ALA A 1 7.54 1.43 -5.36
C ALA A 1 7.71 1.77 -3.87
N ASP A 2 7.44 3.02 -3.48
CA ASP A 2 7.71 3.55 -2.13
C ASP A 2 7.00 2.81 -0.96
N ALA A 3 5.71 2.50 -1.07
CA ALA A 3 4.96 1.90 0.05
C ALA A 3 5.41 0.48 0.44
N ARG A 4 5.84 -0.35 -0.52
CA ARG A 4 6.41 -1.68 -0.23
C ARG A 4 7.74 -1.59 0.50
N LEU A 5 8.56 -0.62 0.13
CA LEU A 5 9.81 -0.34 0.83
C LEU A 5 9.52 0.05 2.28
N LYS A 6 8.53 0.92 2.51
CA LYS A 6 8.10 1.31 3.87
C LYS A 6 7.57 0.15 4.69
N LEU A 7 6.80 -0.77 4.09
CA LEU A 7 6.36 -1.98 4.79
C LEU A 7 7.56 -2.81 5.26
N LYS A 8 8.53 -3.06 4.36
CA LYS A 8 9.75 -3.79 4.70
C LYS A 8 10.58 -3.08 5.78
N THR A 9 10.66 -1.75 5.74
CA THR A 9 11.29 -0.95 6.80
C THR A 9 10.55 -1.10 8.12
N ALA A 10 9.21 -1.09 8.11
CA ALA A 10 8.41 -1.25 9.32
C ALA A 10 8.56 -2.66 9.94
N GLU A 11 8.60 -3.69 9.11
CA GLU A 11 8.92 -5.07 9.52
C GLU A 11 10.32 -5.16 10.13
N SER A 12 11.31 -4.52 9.49
CA SER A 12 12.71 -4.48 9.98
C SER A 12 12.85 -3.71 11.30
N ALA A 13 12.02 -2.69 11.51
CA ALA A 13 11.93 -1.93 12.76
C ALA A 13 11.20 -2.70 13.89
N ARG A 14 10.79 -3.95 13.65
CA ARG A 14 10.05 -4.81 14.60
C ARG A 14 8.78 -4.15 15.13
N ILE A 15 8.10 -3.37 14.29
CA ILE A 15 6.76 -2.86 14.62
C ILE A 15 5.81 -4.07 14.72
N ALA A 16 4.92 -4.04 15.72
CA ALA A 16 4.02 -5.14 15.99
C ALA A 16 3.21 -5.53 14.74
N PRO A 17 3.11 -6.83 14.38
CA PRO A 17 2.40 -7.29 13.18
C PRO A 17 0.96 -6.78 13.09
N ALA A 18 0.25 -6.71 14.23
CA ALA A 18 -1.11 -6.17 14.30
C ALA A 18 -1.22 -4.71 13.83
N LYS A 19 -0.17 -3.90 14.00
CA LYS A 19 -0.15 -2.50 13.57
C LYS A 19 0.09 -2.34 12.06
N ILE A 20 0.85 -3.26 11.45
CA ILE A 20 1.12 -3.24 10.01
C ILE A 20 0.09 -4.02 9.18
N ALA A 21 -0.81 -4.78 9.83
CA ALA A 21 -1.80 -5.63 9.16
C ALA A 21 -2.72 -4.85 8.20
N GLY A 22 -3.23 -3.68 8.64
CA GLY A 22 -4.08 -2.81 7.80
C GLY A 22 -3.35 -2.31 6.55
N PRO A 23 -2.19 -1.64 6.68
CA PRO A 23 -1.39 -1.22 5.53
C PRO A 23 -0.96 -2.37 4.62
N ARG A 24 -0.67 -3.56 5.17
CA ARG A 24 -0.33 -4.76 4.40
C ARG A 24 -1.50 -5.25 3.56
N ALA A 25 -2.71 -5.28 4.13
CA ALA A 25 -3.93 -5.64 3.39
C ALA A 25 -4.20 -4.63 2.26
N ALA A 26 -4.12 -3.33 2.54
CA ALA A 26 -4.32 -2.29 1.54
C ALA A 26 -3.32 -2.38 0.36
N LEU A 27 -2.09 -2.83 0.60
CA LEU A 27 -1.11 -3.09 -0.46
C LEU A 27 -1.50 -4.31 -1.32
N ALA A 28 -1.99 -5.39 -0.69
CA ALA A 28 -2.49 -6.55 -1.41
C ALA A 28 -3.72 -6.22 -2.28
N ASP A 29 -4.67 -5.45 -1.73
CA ASP A 29 -5.84 -4.99 -2.46
C ASP A 29 -5.45 -4.11 -3.65
N GLY A 30 -4.47 -3.22 -3.47
CA GLY A 30 -3.95 -2.39 -4.55
C GLY A 30 -3.22 -3.18 -5.63
N ASP A 31 -2.54 -4.26 -5.27
CA ASP A 31 -1.94 -5.19 -6.24
C ASP A 31 -3.01 -5.91 -7.06
N GLN A 32 -4.08 -6.36 -6.41
CA GLN A 32 -5.22 -6.96 -7.10
C GLN A 32 -5.86 -5.97 -8.06
N ALA A 33 -6.16 -4.76 -7.61
CA ALA A 33 -6.72 -3.71 -8.46
C ALA A 33 -5.81 -3.43 -9.67
N LEU A 34 -4.48 -3.48 -9.49
CA LEU A 34 -3.52 -3.28 -10.60
C LEU A 34 -3.63 -4.41 -11.63
N GLN A 35 -3.80 -5.66 -11.19
CA GLN A 35 -4.01 -6.78 -12.12
C GLN A 35 -5.34 -6.65 -12.86
N GLU A 36 -6.41 -6.26 -12.17
CA GLU A 36 -7.72 -6.00 -12.78
C GLU A 36 -7.64 -4.88 -13.83
N ALA A 37 -6.96 -3.78 -13.49
CA ALA A 37 -6.76 -2.67 -14.41
C ALA A 37 -5.92 -3.08 -15.64
N ARG A 38 -4.88 -3.89 -15.46
CA ARG A 38 -4.09 -4.44 -16.57
C ARG A 38 -4.92 -5.35 -17.46
N ALA A 39 -5.76 -6.19 -16.88
CA ALA A 39 -6.65 -7.08 -17.63
C ALA A 39 -7.68 -6.27 -18.44
N ALA A 40 -8.32 -5.28 -17.83
CA ALA A 40 -9.24 -4.37 -18.51
C ALA A 40 -8.55 -3.58 -19.64
N PHE A 41 -7.36 -3.04 -19.36
CA PHE A 41 -6.55 -2.36 -20.37
C PHE A 41 -6.23 -3.27 -21.56
N GLY A 42 -5.85 -4.53 -21.31
CA GLY A 42 -5.59 -5.52 -22.37
C GLY A 42 -6.81 -5.85 -23.23
N ARG A 43 -8.03 -5.65 -22.71
CA ARG A 43 -9.30 -5.79 -23.46
C ARG A 43 -9.76 -4.50 -24.14
N GLY A 44 -9.03 -3.39 -23.99
CA GLY A 44 -9.44 -2.06 -24.48
C GLY A 44 -10.47 -1.36 -23.61
N GLU A 45 -10.75 -1.86 -22.41
CA GLU A 45 -11.72 -1.31 -21.44
C GLU A 45 -11.05 -0.21 -20.58
N TYR A 46 -10.63 0.89 -21.20
CA TYR A 46 -9.82 1.92 -20.53
C TYR A 46 -10.52 2.60 -19.34
N THR A 47 -11.84 2.79 -19.42
CA THR A 47 -12.62 3.35 -18.31
C THR A 47 -12.57 2.42 -17.09
N ALA A 48 -12.80 1.12 -17.29
CA ALA A 48 -12.74 0.14 -16.20
C ALA A 48 -11.33 0.05 -15.58
N ALA A 49 -10.28 0.15 -16.41
CA ALA A 49 -8.91 0.22 -15.91
C ALA A 49 -8.65 1.47 -15.06
N THR A 50 -9.20 2.61 -15.47
CA THR A 50 -9.08 3.90 -14.76
C THR A 50 -9.86 3.88 -13.45
N ASP A 51 -11.07 3.34 -13.45
CA ASP A 51 -11.93 3.25 -12.27
C ASP A 51 -11.31 2.38 -11.18
N ALA A 52 -10.75 1.22 -11.57
CA ALA A 52 -10.04 0.32 -10.64
C ALA A 52 -8.86 1.04 -9.95
N MET A 53 -8.07 1.80 -10.71
CA MET A 53 -6.95 2.58 -10.15
C MET A 53 -7.39 3.78 -9.34
N THR A 54 -8.47 4.44 -9.73
CA THR A 54 -9.04 5.57 -9.00
C THR A 54 -9.56 5.13 -7.63
N ALA A 55 -10.21 3.97 -7.56
CA ALA A 55 -10.68 3.39 -6.29
C ALA A 55 -9.53 2.92 -5.38
N ALA A 56 -8.46 2.35 -5.94
CA ALA A 56 -7.33 1.84 -5.16
C ALA A 56 -6.37 2.95 -4.66
N SER A 57 -6.20 4.01 -5.43
CA SER A 57 -5.18 5.05 -5.18
C SER A 57 -5.26 5.72 -3.80
N PRO A 58 -6.44 6.13 -3.27
CA PRO A 58 -6.53 6.73 -1.95
C PRO A 58 -6.09 5.79 -0.83
N ARG A 59 -6.46 4.51 -0.93
CA ARG A 59 -6.12 3.47 0.07
C ARG A 59 -4.62 3.22 0.10
N LEU A 60 -3.99 3.13 -1.07
CA LEU A 60 -2.53 3.00 -1.18
C LEU A 60 -1.78 4.20 -0.60
N ARG A 61 -2.28 5.42 -0.84
CA ARG A 61 -1.68 6.65 -0.27
C ARG A 61 -1.87 6.72 1.25
N ALA A 62 -2.99 6.25 1.78
CA ALA A 62 -3.21 6.17 3.23
C ALA A 62 -2.24 5.16 3.86
N ALA A 63 -2.17 3.94 3.32
CA ALA A 63 -1.24 2.90 3.79
C ALA A 63 0.23 3.36 3.77
N ALA A 64 0.65 4.09 2.72
CA ALA A 64 1.99 4.64 2.65
C ALA A 64 2.28 5.67 3.75
N ARG A 65 1.30 6.53 4.09
CA ARG A 65 1.42 7.52 5.17
C ARG A 65 1.43 6.86 6.55
N ASP A 66 0.59 5.86 6.77
CA ASP A 66 0.54 5.13 8.03
C ASP A 66 1.87 4.41 8.30
N LEU A 67 2.43 3.74 7.28
CA LEU A 67 3.73 3.08 7.40
C LEU A 67 4.85 4.08 7.70
N GLU A 68 4.85 5.24 7.04
CA GLU A 68 5.82 6.32 7.32
C GLU A 68 5.74 6.80 8.77
N ALA A 69 4.53 7.05 9.26
CA ALA A 69 4.28 7.51 10.63
C ALA A 69 4.75 6.46 11.66
N MET A 70 4.49 5.17 11.39
CA MET A 70 4.93 4.08 12.26
C MET A 70 6.46 3.96 12.31
N VAL A 71 7.14 4.03 11.16
CA VAL A 71 8.61 3.98 11.08
C VAL A 71 9.24 5.16 11.81
N THR A 72 8.75 6.37 11.57
CA THR A 72 9.21 7.59 12.26
C THR A 72 9.04 7.47 13.78
N SER A 73 7.88 7.00 14.24
CA SER A 73 7.60 6.81 15.67
C SER A 73 8.53 5.76 16.31
N ALA A 74 8.84 4.68 15.59
CA ALA A 74 9.75 3.64 16.07
C ALA A 74 11.20 4.15 16.20
N GLN A 75 11.63 5.02 15.27
CA GLN A 75 12.96 5.65 15.33
C GLN A 75 13.09 6.60 16.53
N HIS A 76 12.07 7.41 16.81
CA HIS A 76 12.08 8.29 17.97
C HIS A 76 12.15 7.55 19.31
N ARG A 77 11.48 6.39 19.44
CA ARG A 77 11.54 5.57 20.66
C ARG A 77 12.94 5.00 20.94
N ARG A 78 13.77 4.86 19.90
CA ARG A 78 15.11 4.28 19.99
C ARG A 78 16.19 5.30 20.38
N ARG A 79 15.90 6.59 20.23
CA ARG A 79 16.79 7.68 20.65
C ARG A 79 16.59 7.98 22.13
#